data_AF-A0A1Q7GQ66-F1
#
_entry.id   AF-A0A1Q7GQ66-F1
#
_cell.length_a   1.000
_cell.length_b   1.000
_cell.length_c   1.000
_cell.angle_alpha   90.00
_cell.angle_beta   90.00
_cell.angle_gamma   90.00
#
_symmetry.space_group_name_H-M   'P 1'
#
loop_
_entity.id
_entity.type
_entity.pdbx_description
1 polymer ?
#
loop_
_entity_poly.entity_id
_entity_poly.type
_entity_poly.pdbx_seq_one_letter_code
_entity_poly.pdbx_strand_id
1 'polypeptide(L)' 'MTELARTSKHLTPSVFAREFRKIGRPDLPVYVYHLKPRVREQIRRELAGLGIAKLTVLEEGQEITI' A
#
# COMPACT_ATOMS: atom_id res chain seq x y z
N MET A 1 14.53 -8.43 -6.40
CA MET A 1 13.10 -8.47 -5.99
C MET A 1 12.15 -7.82 -7.00
N THR A 2 12.58 -6.84 -7.79
CA THR A 2 11.72 -6.09 -8.74
C THR A 2 11.10 -6.95 -9.86
N GLU A 3 11.81 -7.98 -10.30
CA GLU A 3 11.39 -8.85 -11.41
C GLU A 3 10.27 -9.82 -11.01
N LEU A 4 10.39 -10.45 -9.85
CA LEU A 4 9.39 -11.38 -9.29
C LEU A 4 8.04 -10.66 -9.03
N ALA A 5 8.08 -9.41 -8.58
CA ALA A 5 6.89 -8.59 -8.36
C ALA A 5 6.19 -8.18 -9.67
N ARG A 6 6.96 -7.83 -10.71
CA ARG A 6 6.42 -7.53 -12.04
C ARG A 6 5.77 -8.75 -12.68
N THR A 7 6.45 -9.90 -12.64
CA THR A 7 5.94 -11.16 -13.22
C THR A 7 4.70 -11.68 -12.50
N SER A 8 4.61 -11.46 -11.19
CA SER A 8 3.45 -11.87 -10.38
C SER A 8 2.32 -10.82 -10.31
N LYS A 9 2.43 -9.70 -11.05
CA LYS A 9 1.49 -8.57 -11.03
C LYS A 9 1.19 -8.02 -9.62
N HIS A 10 2.11 -8.17 -8.67
CA HIS A 10 1.91 -7.69 -7.31
C HIS A 10 2.25 -6.20 -7.21
N LEU A 11 1.35 -5.45 -6.58
CA LEU A 11 1.53 -4.04 -6.28
C LEU A 11 2.43 -3.88 -5.05
N THR A 12 3.74 -3.85 -5.24
CA THR A 12 4.69 -3.59 -4.14
C THR A 12 4.55 -2.14 -3.64
N PRO A 13 4.99 -1.82 -2.41
CA PRO A 13 4.95 -0.44 -1.89
C PRO A 13 5.61 0.60 -2.81
N SER A 14 6.74 0.24 -3.43
CA SER A 14 7.44 1.09 -4.39
C SER A 14 6.67 1.32 -5.71
N VAL A 15 5.99 0.30 -6.22
CA VAL A 15 5.12 0.42 -7.41
C VAL A 15 3.88 1.23 -7.06
N PHE A 16 3.23 0.92 -5.93
CA PHE A 16 2.10 1.67 -5.41
C PHE A 16 2.42 3.17 -5.28
N ALA A 17 3.55 3.54 -4.68
CA ALA A 17 3.95 4.95 -4.53
C ALA A 17 4.09 5.69 -5.87
N ARG A 18 4.51 4.98 -6.94
CA ARG A 18 4.59 5.55 -8.29
C ARG A 18 3.21 5.71 -8.91
N GLU A 19 2.35 4.71 -8.78
CA GLU A 19 0.98 4.78 -9.32
C GLU A 19 0.15 5.83 -8.57
N PHE A 20 0.27 5.92 -7.24
CA PHE A 20 -0.38 6.95 -6.44
C PHE A 20 0.01 8.36 -6.87
N ARG A 21 1.29 8.60 -7.16
CA ARG A 21 1.76 9.89 -7.69
C ARG A 21 1.14 10.28 -9.02
N LYS A 22 0.78 9.31 -9.88
CA LYS A 22 0.11 9.60 -11.16
C LYS A 22 -1.32 10.11 -11.00
N ILE A 23 -1.98 9.77 -9.88
CA ILE A 23 -3.34 10.24 -9.58
C ILE A 23 -3.34 11.76 -9.35
N GLY A 24 -2.24 12.33 -8.87
CA GLY A 24 -2.09 13.77 -8.67
C GLY A 24 -2.92 14.34 -7.51
N ARG A 25 -3.48 13.49 -6.64
CA ARG A 25 -4.25 13.90 -5.45
C ARG A 25 -3.56 13.43 -4.16
N PRO A 26 -2.69 14.25 -3.55
CA PRO A 26 -1.92 13.86 -2.37
C PRO A 26 -2.80 13.65 -1.11
N ASP A 27 -4.01 14.21 -1.11
CA ASP A 27 -4.99 14.17 -0.02
C ASP A 27 -6.01 13.03 -0.16
N LEU A 28 -5.87 12.17 -1.19
CA LEU A 28 -6.75 11.04 -1.43
C LEU A 28 -6.62 10.00 -0.30
N PRO A 29 -7.70 9.65 0.40
CA PRO A 29 -7.70 8.53 1.34
C PRO A 29 -7.36 7.22 0.63
N VAL A 30 -6.40 6.47 1.16
CA VAL A 30 -6.01 5.15 0.65
C VAL A 30 -6.13 4.12 1.75
N TYR A 31 -6.88 3.06 1.48
CA TYR A 31 -7.03 1.93 2.38
C TYR A 31 -6.36 0.69 1.77
N VAL A 32 -5.30 0.21 2.40
CA VAL A 32 -4.52 -0.95 1.95
C VAL A 32 -5.01 -2.19 2.67
N TYR A 33 -5.40 -3.22 1.91
CA TYR A 33 -5.95 -4.48 2.41
C TYR A 33 -5.24 -5.70 1.79
N HIS A 34 -5.44 -6.89 2.35
CA HIS A 34 -4.85 -8.17 1.89
C HIS A 34 -3.30 -8.20 1.85
N LEU A 35 -2.66 -7.75 2.92
CA LEU A 35 -1.20 -7.93 3.07
C LEU A 35 -0.85 -9.39 3.36
N LYS A 36 0.21 -9.89 2.73
CA LYS A 36 0.73 -11.25 3.00
C LYS A 36 1.15 -11.36 4.47
N PRO A 37 0.59 -12.28 5.27
CA PRO A 37 0.82 -12.34 6.72
C PRO A 37 2.30 -12.41 7.10
N ARG A 38 3.09 -13.23 6.38
CA ARG A 38 4.51 -13.45 6.65
C ARG A 38 5.39 -12.21 6.51
N VAL A 39 4.94 -11.21 5.75
CA VAL A 39 5.71 -9.97 5.47
C VAL A 39 4.89 -8.72 5.82
N ARG A 40 3.80 -8.86 6.58
CA ARG A 40 2.86 -7.77 6.91
C ARG A 40 3.57 -6.60 7.57
N GLU A 41 4.38 -6.86 8.59
CA GLU A 41 5.10 -5.79 9.31
C GLU A 41 6.16 -5.11 8.45
N GLN A 42 6.84 -5.84 7.57
CA GLN A 42 7.77 -5.25 6.62
C GLN A 42 7.03 -4.31 5.66
N ILE A 43 5.93 -4.77 5.07
CA ILE A 43 5.13 -3.95 4.15
C ILE A 43 4.56 -2.72 4.88
N ARG A 44 4.09 -2.88 6.13
CA ARG A 44 3.58 -1.75 6.93
C ARG A 44 4.64 -0.67 7.14
N ARG A 45 5.88 -1.05 7.45
CA ARG A 45 7.01 -0.12 7.57
C ARG A 45 7.34 0.55 6.24
N GLU A 46 7.39 -0.21 5.15
CA GLU A 46 7.63 0.33 3.81
C GLU A 46 6.55 1.33 3.39
N LEU A 47 5.27 1.04 3.66
CA LEU A 47 4.14 1.92 3.38
C LEU A 47 4.17 3.20 4.23
N ALA A 48 4.49 3.09 5.52
CA ALA A 48 4.65 4.25 6.40
C ALA A 48 5.78 5.19 5.91
N GLY A 49 6.86 4.62 5.37
CA GLY A 49 7.97 5.38 4.77
C GLY A 49 7.63 6.10 3.47
N LEU A 50 6.46 5.87 2.86
CA LEU A 50 6.05 6.56 1.62
C LEU A 50 5.59 8.00 1.84
N GLY A 51 5.29 8.40 3.08
CA GLY A 51 4.85 9.76 3.41
C GLY A 51 3.47 10.13 2.83
N ILE A 52 2.60 9.15 2.57
CA ILE A 52 1.24 9.39 2.07
C ILE A 52 0.34 9.70 3.28
N ALA A 53 -0.16 10.94 3.34
CA ALA A 53 -0.80 11.48 4.54
C ALA A 53 -2.06 10.72 4.99
N LYS A 54 -2.88 10.22 4.06
CA LYS A 54 -4.13 9.51 4.35
C LYS A 54 -4.06 8.02 3.98
N LEU A 55 -2.92 7.38 4.21
CA LEU A 55 -2.76 5.95 4.01
C LEU A 55 -3.04 5.18 5.30
N THR A 56 -4.01 4.27 5.23
CA THR A 56 -4.39 3.38 6.33
C THR A 56 -4.23 1.94 5.89
N VAL A 57 -3.48 1.14 6.65
CA VAL A 57 -3.44 -0.32 6.48
C VAL A 57 -4.58 -0.89 7.32
N LEU A 58 -5.50 -1.61 6.67
CA LEU A 58 -6.67 -2.17 7.32
C LEU A 58 -6.35 -3.47 8.06
N GLU A 59 -7.13 -3.72 9.11
CA GLU A 59 -7.18 -5.00 9.82
C GLU A 59 -8.36 -5.86 9.34
N GLU A 60 -8.26 -7.16 9.60
CA GLU A 60 -9.34 -8.09 9.26
C GLU A 60 -10.57 -7.79 10.13
N GLY A 61 -11.74 -7.69 9.48
CA GLY A 61 -12.97 -7.29 10.16
C GLY A 61 -13.11 -5.78 10.43
N GLN A 62 -12.18 -4.95 9.97
CA GLN A 62 -12.28 -3.50 10.13
C GLN A 62 -13.38 -2.90 9.24
N GLU A 63 -14.34 -2.22 9.85
CA GLU A 63 -15.35 -1.42 9.15
C GLU A 63 -14.82 0.00 8.90
N ILE A 64 -15.16 0.56 7.73
CA ILE A 64 -14.75 1.89 7.31
C ILE A 64 -16.00 2.66 6.90
N THR A 65 -16.17 3.87 7.43
CA THR A 65 -17.18 4.83 6.98
C THR A 65 -16.48 5.91 6.16
N ILE A 66 -16.98 6.17 4.95
CA ILE A 66 -16.39 7.06 3.94
C ILE A 66 -17.36 8.17 3.55
#